data_AF-A0A3B0PBT0-F1
#
_entry.id   AF-A0A3B0PBT0-F1
#
_cell.length_a   1.000
_cell.length_b   1.000
_cell.length_c   1.000
_cell.angle_alpha   90.00
_cell.angle_beta   90.00
_cell.angle_gamma   90.00
#
_symmetry.space_group_name_H-M   'P 1'
#
loop_
_entity.id
_entity.type
_entity.pdbx_description
1 polymer ?
#
loop_
_entity_poly.entity_id
_entity_poly.type
_entity_poly.pdbx_seq_one_letter_code
_entity_poly.pdbx_strand_id
1 'polypeptide(L)' 'MKAFVVREPRKWSVELVDIPEPKEKEVLIKMETSGICHTDLHAANYDW' A
#
# COMPACT_ATOMS: atom_id res chain seq x y z
N MET A 1 2.71 -9.13 -6.69
CA MET A 1 3.67 -8.03 -6.46
C MET A 1 3.98 -7.89 -4.97
N LYS A 2 5.12 -7.29 -4.60
CA LYS A 2 5.39 -6.93 -3.19
C LYS A 2 4.69 -5.62 -2.84
N ALA A 3 4.07 -5.54 -1.68
CA ALA A 3 3.42 -4.34 -1.18
C ALA A 3 3.61 -4.19 0.33
N PHE A 4 3.68 -2.97 0.82
CA PHE A 4 3.59 -2.67 2.25
C PHE A 4 2.10 -2.65 2.63
N VAL A 5 1.68 -3.58 3.50
CA VAL A 5 0.26 -3.76 3.86
C VAL A 5 0.08 -3.53 5.35
N VAL A 6 -0.82 -2.62 5.71
CA VAL A 6 -1.30 -2.43 7.08
C VAL A 6 -2.62 -3.18 7.21
N ARG A 7 -2.64 -4.28 7.97
CA ARG A 7 -3.88 -5.06 8.19
C ARG A 7 -4.68 -4.54 9.37
N GLU A 8 -3.97 -4.12 10.41
CA GLU A 8 -4.51 -3.55 11.65
C GLU A 8 -3.50 -2.50 12.16
N PRO A 9 -3.92 -1.53 13.01
CA PRO A 9 -3.00 -0.63 13.68
C PRO A 9 -1.77 -1.34 14.26
N ARG A 10 -0.57 -0.84 13.93
CA ARG A 10 0.74 -1.37 14.34
C ARG A 10 1.03 -2.80 13.88
N LYS A 11 0.23 -3.33 12.96
CA LYS A 11 0.41 -4.66 12.37
C LYS A 11 0.49 -4.52 10.85
N TRP A 12 1.71 -4.28 10.41
CA TRP A 12 2.05 -4.11 9.02
C TRP A 12 3.21 -5.01 8.63
N SER A 13 3.26 -5.39 7.36
CA SER A 13 4.37 -6.15 6.81
C SER A 13 4.48 -5.96 5.30
N VAL A 14 5.63 -6.35 4.74
CA VAL A 14 5.77 -6.43 3.29
C VAL A 14 5.28 -7.80 2.84
N GLU A 15 4.19 -7.82 2.08
CA GLU A 15 3.50 -9.03 1.66
C GLU A 15 3.56 -9.20 0.15
N LEU A 16 3.40 -10.45 -0.32
CA LEU A 16 3.08 -10.73 -1.71
C LEU A 16 1.57 -10.65 -1.89
N VAL A 17 1.12 -9.75 -2.76
CA VAL A 17 -0.29 -9.55 -3.12
C VAL A 17 -0.49 -9.80 -4.61
N ASP A 18 -1.69 -10.22 -5.01
CA ASP A 18 -2.01 -10.41 -6.43
C ASP A 18 -1.98 -9.08 -7.19
N ILE A 19 -1.63 -9.14 -8.48
CA ILE A 19 -1.71 -7.97 -9.35
C ILE A 19 -3.17 -7.85 -9.79
N PRO A 20 -3.86 -6.74 -9.47
CA PRO A 20 -5.27 -6.59 -9.83
C PRO A 20 -5.43 -6.37 -11.34
N GLU A 21 -6.56 -6.81 -11.88
CA GLU A 21 -7.00 -6.46 -13.23
C GLU A 21 -7.71 -5.10 -13.23
N PRO A 22 -7.36 -4.17 -14.14
CA PRO A 22 -8.02 -2.87 -14.20
C PRO A 22 -9.46 -2.99 -14.71
N LYS A 23 -10.38 -2.26 -14.08
CA LYS A 23 -11.79 -2.16 -14.51
C LYS A 23 -11.97 -1.09 -15.59
N GLU A 24 -13.22 -0.91 -16.03
CA GLU A 24 -13.56 0.16 -16.96
C GLU A 24 -13.10 1.53 -16.42
N LYS A 25 -12.31 2.25 -17.22
CA LYS A 25 -11.71 3.57 -16.90
C LYS A 25 -10.58 3.54 -15.84
N GLU A 26 -10.00 2.38 -15.55
CA GLU A 26 -8.77 2.26 -14.75
C GLU A 26 -7.56 1.94 -15.63
N VAL A 27 -6.35 2.19 -15.11
CA VAL A 27 -5.08 1.77 -15.73
C VAL A 27 -4.22 1.05 -14.70
N LEU A 28 -3.51 0.00 -15.14
CA LEU A 28 -2.53 -0.69 -14.31
C LEU A 28 -1.15 -0.05 -14.51
N ILE A 29 -0.57 0.47 -13.43
CA ILE A 29 0.73 1.16 -13.47
C ILE A 29 1.79 0.29 -12.81
N LYS A 30 2.93 0.11 -13.49
CA LYS A 30 4.14 -0.43 -12.88
C LYS A 30 4.86 0.70 -12.15
N MET A 31 4.83 0.66 -10.82
CA MET A 31 5.51 1.65 -9.98
C MET A 31 7.03 1.48 -10.06
N GLU A 32 7.75 2.56 -10.36
CA GLU A 32 9.23 2.60 -10.29
C GLU A 32 9.72 3.11 -8.93
N THR A 33 8.99 4.06 -8.31
CA THR A 33 9.27 4.58 -6.97
C THR A 33 8.00 5.12 -6.30
N SER A 34 7.97 5.13 -4.97
CA SER A 34 6.95 5.80 -4.15
C SER A 34 7.60 6.38 -2.90
N GLY A 35 7.22 7.60 -2.53
CA GLY A 35 7.62 8.20 -1.26
C GLY A 35 6.81 7.66 -0.09
N ILE A 36 7.27 7.95 1.13
CA ILE A 36 6.53 7.76 2.38
C ILE A 36 6.24 9.15 2.95
N CYS A 37 4.97 9.43 3.20
CA CYS A 37 4.50 10.62 3.90
C CYS A 37 4.31 10.32 5.40
N HIS A 38 4.32 11.35 6.24
CA HIS A 38 3.98 11.18 7.66
C HIS A 38 2.56 10.63 7.85
N THR A 39 1.61 10.96 6.96
CA THR A 39 0.25 10.39 7.02
C THR A 39 0.24 8.86 6.85
N ASP A 40 1.16 8.29 6.07
CA ASP A 40 1.27 6.83 5.93
C ASP A 40 1.68 6.19 7.26
N LEU A 41 2.60 6.83 7.98
CA LEU A 41 3.02 6.41 9.33
C LEU A 41 1.88 6.54 10.34
N HIS A 42 1.11 7.64 10.27
CA HIS A 42 -0.06 7.82 11.11
C HIS A 42 -1.11 6.72 10.90
N ALA A 43 -1.39 6.38 9.64
CA ALA A 43 -2.29 5.28 9.32
C ALA A 43 -1.75 3.93 9.81
N ALA A 44 -0.44 3.69 9.68
CA ALA A 44 0.20 2.45 10.10
C ALA A 44 0.24 2.29 11.62
N ASN A 45 0.49 3.36 12.38
CA ASN A 45 0.67 3.32 13.84
C ASN A 45 -0.58 3.65 14.63
N TYR A 46 -1.57 4.27 13.98
CA TYR A 46 -2.82 4.76 14.58
C TYR A 46 -2.55 5.73 15.73
N ASP A 47 -1.78 6.77 15.44
CA ASP A 47 -1.25 7.74 16.42
C ASP A 47 -1.56 9.20 16.06
N TRP A 48 -2.69 9.41 15.37
CA TRP A 48 -3.29 10.73 15.11
C TRP A 48 -3.60 11.54 16.38
#